data_AF-A0A7K4JRZ2-F1
#
_entry.id   AF-A0A7K4JRZ2-F1
#
_cell.length_a   1.000
_cell.length_b   1.000
_cell.length_c   1.000
_cell.angle_alpha   90.00
_cell.angle_beta   90.00
_cell.angle_gamma   90.00
#
_symmetry.space_group_name_H-M   'P 1'
#
loop_
_entity.id
_entity.type
_entity.pdbx_description
1 polymer ?
#
loop_
_entity_poly.entity_id
_entity_poly.type
_entity_poly.pdbx_seq_one_letter_code
_entity_poly.pdbx_strand_id
1 'polypeptide(L)' 'ATVALCPSSPGALKVTPGHSPPDLALARAQALPLLSVIGDDGTMCPPGGGWLQVTP' A
#
# COMPACT_ATOMS: atom_id res chain seq x y z
N ALA A 1 4.60 -3.25 -0.22
CA ALA A 1 4.52 -1.78 -0.18
C ALA A 1 3.34 -1.30 -1.02
N THR A 2 2.15 -1.29 -0.44
CA THR A 2 1.06 -0.43 -0.93
C THR A 2 1.49 1.01 -0.67
N VAL A 3 1.26 1.91 -1.63
CA VAL A 3 1.40 3.35 -1.42
C VAL A 3 0.04 3.94 -1.71
N ALA A 4 -0.66 4.40 -0.69
CA ALA A 4 -1.86 5.20 -0.87
C ALA A 4 -1.56 6.66 -0.51
N LEU A 5 -1.87 7.58 -1.42
CA LEU A 5 -1.78 9.01 -1.18
C LEU A 5 -3.01 9.45 -0.38
N CYS A 6 -2.80 9.93 0.84
CA CYS A 6 -3.88 10.47 1.66
C CYS A 6 -4.08 11.97 1.33
N PRO A 7 -5.22 12.37 0.75
CA PRO A 7 -5.43 13.75 0.28
C PRO A 7 -5.61 14.77 1.42
N SER A 8 -5.82 14.31 2.66
CA SER A 8 -6.05 15.16 3.84
C SER A 8 -4.81 15.41 4.68
N SER A 9 -3.65 14.85 4.30
CA SER A 9 -2.39 15.11 5.02
C SER A 9 -1.68 16.33 4.42
N PRO A 10 -1.13 17.25 5.24
CA PRO A 10 -0.45 18.46 4.77
C PRO A 10 0.86 18.18 3.99
N GLY A 11 1.20 16.91 3.76
CA GLY A 11 2.21 16.45 2.81
C GLY A 11 1.85 15.05 2.27
N ALA A 12 2.41 14.67 1.13
CA ALA A 12 2.22 13.32 0.58
C ALA A 12 2.88 12.28 1.50
N LEU A 13 2.08 11.49 2.20
CA LEU A 13 2.55 10.45 3.10
C LEU A 13 2.47 9.08 2.42
N LYS A 14 3.54 8.28 2.53
CA LYS A 14 3.51 6.86 2.16
C LYS A 14 2.70 6.09 3.21
N VAL A 15 1.60 5.47 2.79
CA VAL A 15 0.76 4.60 3.63
C VAL A 15 0.91 3.15 3.18
N THR A 16 1.38 2.26 4.07
CA THR A 16 1.62 0.82 3.86
C THR A 16 0.80 -0.07 4.81
N PRO A 17 -0.50 -0.27 4.57
CA PRO A 17 -1.42 -0.90 5.54
C PRO A 17 -1.07 -2.33 5.93
N GLY A 18 -0.46 -3.10 5.02
CA GLY A 18 0.01 -4.45 5.30
C GLY A 18 1.28 -4.54 6.14
N HIS A 19 1.91 -3.40 6.49
CA HIS A 19 3.25 -3.38 7.12
C HIS A 19 3.38 -2.39 8.29
N SER A 20 2.34 -1.63 8.64
CA SER A 20 2.38 -0.61 9.71
C SER A 20 0.99 -0.46 10.36
N PRO A 21 0.84 -0.66 11.68
CA PRO A 21 -0.44 -0.50 12.36
C PRO A 21 -1.06 0.91 12.24
N PRO A 22 -0.30 2.02 12.35
CA PRO A 22 -0.82 3.36 12.07
C PRO A 22 -1.34 3.51 10.63
N ASP A 23 -0.64 2.94 9.65
CA ASP A 23 -1.05 3.00 8.25
C ASP A 23 -2.33 2.19 7.99
N LEU A 24 -2.49 1.06 8.69
CA LEU A 24 -3.71 0.25 8.64
C LEU A 24 -4.92 1.03 9.17
N ALA A 25 -4.77 1.71 10.30
CA ALA A 25 -5.83 2.54 10.87
C ALA A 25 -6.21 3.68 9.92
N LEU A 26 -5.22 4.38 9.35
CA LEU A 26 -5.44 5.46 8.39
C LEU A 26 -6.11 4.95 7.10
N ALA A 27 -5.65 3.83 6.55
CA ALA A 27 -6.24 3.25 5.35
C ALA A 27 -7.70 2.83 5.55
N ARG A 28 -8.04 2.25 6.71
CA ARG A 28 -9.43 1.93 7.05
C ARG A 28 -10.29 3.19 7.17
N ALA A 29 -9.79 4.22 7.85
CA ALA A 29 -10.50 5.48 8.02
C ALA A 29 -10.74 6.23 6.69
N GLN A 30 -9.92 5.96 5.66
CA GLN A 30 -10.02 6.60 4.34
C GLN A 30 -10.51 5.62 3.26
N ALA A 31 -10.99 4.43 3.64
CA ALA A 31 -11.46 3.37 2.73
C ALA A 31 -10.46 3.03 1.60
N LEU A 32 -9.16 3.07 1.90
CA LEU A 32 -8.11 2.74 0.95
C LEU A 32 -8.02 1.21 0.75
N PRO A 33 -7.69 0.75 -0.47
CA PRO A 33 -7.44 -0.67 -0.71
C PRO A 33 -6.33 -1.22 0.19
N LEU A 34 -6.58 -2.37 0.81
CA LEU A 34 -5.62 -3.06 1.64
C LEU A 34 -4.90 -4.12 0.80
N LEU A 35 -3.71 -3.78 0.28
CA LEU A 35 -2.88 -4.73 -0.45
C LEU A 35 -1.59 -5.02 0.32
N SER A 36 -1.19 -6.29 0.34
CA SER A 36 0.16 -6.72 0.71
C SER A 36 0.90 -7.19 -0.54
N VAL A 37 2.19 -6.90 -0.61
CA VAL A 37 3.07 -7.45 -1.66
C VAL A 37 4.08 -8.43 -1.07
N ILE A 38 4.05 -8.63 0.24
CA ILE A 38 4.86 -9.61 0.94
C ILE A 38 3.92 -10.72 1.38
N GLY A 39 4.23 -11.94 0.95
CA GLY A 39 3.51 -13.14 1.36
C GLY A 39 3.78 -13.48 2.82
N ASP A 40 2.99 -14.42 3.36
CA ASP A 40 3.17 -14.91 4.73
C ASP A 40 4.52 -15.62 4.93
N ASP A 41 5.16 -16.05 3.84
CA ASP A 41 6.51 -16.61 3.80
C ASP A 41 7.63 -15.54 3.83
N GLY A 42 7.26 -14.27 3.88
CA GLY A 42 8.18 -13.13 3.89
C GLY A 42 8.76 -12.78 2.51
N THR A 43 8.33 -13.43 1.43
CA THR A 43 8.82 -13.17 0.07
C THR A 43 7.93 -12.20 -0.68
N MET A 44 8.46 -11.55 -1.73
CA MET A 44 7.64 -10.69 -2.59
C MET A 44 6.71 -11.54 -3.47
N CYS A 45 5.41 -11.22 -3.47
CA CYS A 45 4.45 -11.83 -4.36
C CYS A 45 4.69 -11.36 -5.83
N PRO A 46 4.93 -12.28 -6.78
CA PRO A 46 5.17 -11.92 -8.19
C PRO A 46 3.87 -11.79 -9.01
N PRO A 47 3.85 -10.98 -10.09
CA PRO A 47 4.38 -9.61 -10.15
C PRO A 47 3.50 -8.68 -9.31
N GLY A 48 4.02 -7.52 -8.91
CA GLY A 48 3.34 -6.54 -8.03
C GLY A 48 2.11 -5.83 -8.63
N GLY A 49 1.14 -6.60 -9.13
CA GLY A 49 -0.07 -6.14 -9.78
C GLY A 49 0.17 -5.40 -11.09
N GLY A 50 -0.91 -5.14 -11.84
CA GLY A 50 -0.87 -4.35 -13.08
C GLY A 50 -0.40 -2.89 -12.91
N TRP A 51 -0.19 -2.42 -11.68
CA TRP A 51 0.29 -1.07 -11.35
C TRP A 51 1.77 -0.84 -11.65
N LEU A 52 2.55 -1.91 -11.83
CA LEU A 52 3.98 -1.87 -12.20
C LEU A 52 4.21 -2.09 -13.71
N GLN A 53 3.16 -2.09 -14.53
CA GLN A 53 3.32 -2.20 -15.98
C GLN A 53 3.90 -0.90 -16.53
N VAL A 54 5.21 -0.88 -16.75
CA VAL A 54 5.84 0.05 -17.68
C VAL A 54 5.36 -0.38 -19.07
N THR A 55 4.36 0.31 -19.62
CA THR A 55 4.09 0.23 -21.06
C THR A 55 5.37 0.61 -21.81
N PRO A 56 5.77 -0.12 -22.87
CA PRO A 56 6.93 0.24 -23.67
C PRO A 56 6.84 1.65 -24.25
#